data_AF-A0A935NII9-F1
#
_entry.id   AF-A0A935NII9-F1
#
_cell.length_a   1.000
_cell.length_b   1.000
_cell.length_c   1.000
_cell.angle_alpha   90.00
_cell.angle_beta   90.00
_cell.angle_gamma   90.00
#
_symmetry.space_group_name_H-M   'P 1'
#
loop_
_entity.id
_entity.type
_entity.pdbx_description
1 polymer ?
#
loop_
_entity_poly.entity_id
_entity_poly.type
_entity_poly.pdbx_seq_one_letter_code
_entity_poly.pdbx_strand_id
1 'polypeptide(L)' 'MIGGMKDEMNPDDIKKEGQLILNSRTYLCPNGSHMSMYDDQQNYFKNLIAFLKDVEENKFTPDKKQ' A
#
# COMPACT_ATOMS: atom_id res chain seq x y z
N MET A 1 2.65 2.45 2.33
CA MET A 1 1.51 2.03 3.17
C MET A 1 0.67 1.05 2.38
N ILE A 2 0.37 -0.11 2.96
CA ILE A 2 -0.55 -1.08 2.36
C ILE A 2 -1.74 -1.22 3.31
N GLY A 3 -2.95 -1.14 2.80
CA GLY A 3 -4.19 -1.30 3.58
C GLY A 3 -5.27 -2.00 2.76
N GLY A 4 -6.42 -2.30 3.39
CA GLY A 4 -7.57 -2.92 2.73
C GLY A 4 -8.65 -1.90 2.36
N MET A 5 -9.38 -2.12 1.26
CA MET A 5 -10.57 -1.32 0.94
C MET A 5 -11.77 -1.63 1.85
N LYS A 6 -11.75 -2.79 2.51
CA LYS A 6 -12.78 -3.25 3.47
C LYS A 6 -12.24 -3.32 4.90
N ASP A 7 -11.19 -2.54 5.17
CA ASP A 7 -10.64 -2.40 6.51
C ASP A 7 -11.64 -1.70 7.44
N GLU A 8 -11.52 -1.92 8.74
CA GLU A 8 -12.26 -1.15 9.74
C GLU A 8 -11.84 0.33 9.71
N MET A 9 -10.60 0.59 9.30
CA MET A 9 -10.09 1.91 9.03
C MET A 9 -10.60 2.46 7.68
N ASN A 10 -11.02 3.72 7.64
CA ASN A 10 -11.48 4.35 6.42
C ASN A 10 -10.35 4.42 5.36
N PRO A 11 -10.56 3.93 4.12
CA PRO A 11 -9.58 3.99 3.04
C PRO A 11 -9.02 5.39 2.75
N ASP A 12 -9.82 6.43 2.94
CA ASP A 12 -9.37 7.83 2.74
C ASP A 12 -8.38 8.27 3.82
N ASP A 13 -8.55 7.81 5.05
CA ASP A 13 -7.61 8.08 6.14
C ASP A 13 -6.30 7.34 5.90
N ILE A 14 -6.34 6.06 5.49
CA ILE A 14 -5.14 5.30 5.09
C ILE A 14 -4.40 6.03 3.95
N LYS A 15 -5.13 6.53 2.95
CA LYS A 15 -4.54 7.29 1.85
C LYS A 15 -3.88 8.57 2.36
N LYS A 16 -4.53 9.31 3.26
CA LYS A 16 -4.00 10.52 3.86
C LYS A 16 -2.73 10.25 4.68
N GLU A 17 -2.72 9.22 5.51
CA GLU A 17 -1.54 8.80 6.26
C GLU A 17 -0.38 8.43 5.31
N GLY A 18 -0.69 7.70 4.24
CA GLY A 18 0.26 7.42 3.17
C GLY A 18 0.87 8.69 2.56
N GLN A 19 0.07 9.75 2.38
CA GLN A 19 0.54 11.05 1.89
C GLN A 19 1.46 11.77 2.90
N LEU A 20 1.26 11.60 4.20
CA LEU A 20 2.09 12.24 5.23
C LEU A 20 3.49 11.61 5.38
N ILE A 21 3.67 10.35 4.98
CA ILE A 21 4.96 9.67 5.05
C ILE A 21 5.87 10.14 3.91
N LEU A 22 7.09 10.60 4.20
CA LEU A 22 8.07 10.98 3.18
C LEU A 22 8.50 9.77 2.34
N ASN A 23 8.71 9.98 1.03
CA ASN A 23 9.15 8.95 0.08
C ASN A 23 8.33 7.64 0.18
N SER A 24 7.00 7.76 0.26
CA SER A 24 6.10 6.63 0.40
C SER A 24 5.35 6.32 -0.90
N ARG A 25 4.88 5.07 -0.99
CA ARG A 25 3.86 4.63 -1.95
C ARG A 25 2.71 3.98 -1.19
N THR A 26 1.47 4.26 -1.58
CA THR A 26 0.26 3.75 -0.95
C THR A 26 -0.45 2.78 -1.89
N TYR A 27 -0.84 1.62 -1.37
CA TYR A 27 -1.62 0.64 -2.11
C TYR A 27 -2.79 0.15 -1.23
N LEU A 28 -3.99 0.17 -1.79
CA LEU A 28 -5.20 -0.35 -1.14
C LEU A 28 -5.63 -1.63 -1.84
N CYS A 29 -5.67 -2.73 -1.10
CA CYS A 29 -6.08 -4.04 -1.59
C CYS A 29 -7.60 -4.01 -1.85
N PRO A 30 -8.06 -4.21 -3.10
CA PRO A 30 -9.47 -4.02 -3.46
C PRO A 30 -10.41 -4.98 -2.74
N ASN A 31 -9.96 -6.19 -2.42
CA ASN A 31 -10.75 -7.19 -1.71
C ASN A 31 -10.32 -7.37 -0.25
N GLY A 32 -9.25 -6.70 0.18
CA GLY A 32 -8.65 -6.91 1.49
C GLY A 32 -9.36 -6.17 2.61
N SER A 33 -9.39 -6.80 3.79
CA SER A 33 -9.77 -6.18 5.07
C SER A 33 -8.53 -5.78 5.87
N HIS A 34 -8.67 -5.64 7.19
CA HIS A 34 -7.58 -5.38 8.12
C HIS A 34 -6.40 -6.35 7.95
N MET A 35 -6.70 -7.60 7.61
CA MET A 35 -5.72 -8.65 7.39
C MET A 35 -5.56 -8.96 5.90
N SER A 36 -5.31 -7.92 5.09
CA SER A 36 -5.14 -7.97 3.63
C SER A 36 -4.14 -9.02 3.13
N MET A 37 -3.17 -9.41 3.96
CA MET A 37 -2.22 -10.48 3.67
C MET A 37 -2.82 -11.89 3.68
N TYR A 38 -4.04 -12.07 4.17
CA TYR A 38 -4.74 -13.37 4.20
C TYR A 38 -5.92 -13.43 3.23
N ASP A 39 -6.71 -12.37 3.13
CA ASP A 39 -7.95 -12.34 2.34
C ASP A 39 -7.77 -11.77 0.92
N ASP A 40 -6.71 -10.99 0.66
CA ASP A 40 -6.32 -10.48 -0.68
C ASP A 40 -4.83 -10.71 -0.97
N GLN A 41 -4.37 -11.93 -0.66
CA GLN A 41 -2.98 -12.38 -0.77
C GLN A 41 -2.30 -12.01 -2.08
N GLN A 42 -2.98 -12.21 -3.21
CA GLN A 42 -2.38 -11.98 -4.53
C GLN A 42 -2.02 -10.50 -4.73
N ASN A 43 -2.94 -9.58 -4.39
CA ASN A 43 -2.67 -8.16 -4.50
C ASN A 43 -1.66 -7.69 -3.45
N TYR A 44 -1.77 -8.18 -2.22
CA TYR A 44 -0.85 -7.85 -1.13
C TYR A 44 0.60 -8.20 -1.48
N PHE A 45 0.87 -9.48 -1.78
CA PHE A 45 2.24 -9.95 -2.04
C PHE A 45 2.80 -9.43 -3.37
N LYS A 46 1.96 -9.28 -4.41
CA LYS A 46 2.40 -8.67 -5.67
C LYS A 46 2.96 -7.26 -5.45
N ASN A 47 2.23 -6.41 -4.71
CA ASN A 47 2.65 -5.04 -4.48
C ASN A 47 3.79 -4.93 -3.46
N LEU A 48 3.81 -5.78 -2.44
CA LEU A 48 4.92 -5.85 -1.49
C LEU A 48 6.23 -6.25 -2.18
N ILE A 49 6.23 -7.32 -2.98
CA ILE A 49 7.42 -7.78 -3.69
C ILE A 49 7.89 -6.75 -4.70
N ALA A 50 6.97 -6.12 -5.45
CA ALA A 50 7.31 -5.05 -6.37
C ALA A 50 7.98 -3.87 -5.66
N PHE A 51 7.44 -3.45 -4.51
CA PHE A 51 8.06 -2.40 -3.69
C PHE A 51 9.47 -2.75 -3.25
N LEU A 52 9.70 -3.96 -2.71
CA LEU A 52 11.02 -4.38 -2.28
C LEU A 52 12.03 -4.36 -3.43
N LYS A 53 11.64 -4.85 -4.61
CA LYS A 53 12.49 -4.83 -5.81
C LYS A 53 12.80 -3.41 -6.29
N ASP A 54 11.79 -2.53 -6.34
CA ASP A 54 11.98 -1.14 -6.75
C ASP A 54 12.99 -0.42 -5.84
N VAL A 55 12.93 -0.68 -4.53
CA VAL A 55 13.86 -0.11 -3.54
C VAL A 55 15.25 -0.68 -3.70
N GLU A 56 15.39 -2.01 -3.76
CA GLU A 56 16.68 -2.69 -3.92
C GLU A 56 17.41 -2.24 -5.20
N GLU A 57 16.68 -2.06 -6.30
CA GLU A 57 17.23 -1.61 -7.57
C GLU A 57 17.44 -0.09 -7.66
N ASN A 58 17.17 0.68 -6.60
CA ASN A 58 17.17 2.15 -6.58
C ASN A 58 16.28 2.79 -7.67
N LYS A 59 15.18 2.13 -8.04
CA LYS A 59 14.18 2.58 -9.02
C LYS A 59 12.88 3.05 -8.36
N PHE A 60 12.84 3.08 -7.03
CA PHE A 60 11.66 3.47 -6.29
C PHE A 60 11.19 4.89 -6.64
N THR A 61 9.94 4.99 -7.06
CA THR A 61 9.27 6.27 -7.33
C THR A 61 8.16 6.46 -6.30
N PRO A 62 8.24 7.50 -5.45
CA PRO A 62 7.21 7.79 -4.46
C PRO A 62 5.94 8.34 -5.11
N ASP A 63 4.82 8.22 -4.39
CA ASP A 63 3.56 8.84 -4.81
C ASP A 63 3.71 10.36 -4.84
N LYS A 64 3.04 10.99 -5.81
CA LYS A 64 2.91 12.45 -5.85
C LYS A 64 2.15 12.92 -4.62
N LYS A 65 2.78 13.82 -3.87
CA LYS A 65 2.12 14.51 -2.75
C LYS A 65 1.11 15.52 -3.29
N GLN A 66 -0.08 15.51 -2.69
CA GLN A 66 -1.13 16.51 -2.94
C GLN A 66 -0.95 17.71 -2.02
#